data_AF-A0A316WLY1-F1
#
_entry.id   AF-A0A316WLY1-F1
#
_cell.length_a   1.000
_cell.length_b   1.000
_cell.length_c   1.000
_cell.angle_alpha   90.00
_cell.angle_beta   90.00
_cell.angle_gamma   90.00
#
_symmetry.space_group_name_H-M   'P 1'
#
loop_
_entity.id
_entity.type
_entity.pdbx_description
1 polymer ?
#
loop_
_entity_poly.entity_id
_entity_poly.type
_entity_poly.pdbx_seq_one_letter_code
_entity_poly.pdbx_strand_id
1 'polypeptide(L)'
;MAIHRLLAFILLMISCNLYFSQDVTIKDDKVLLDGKQILKAEKINAAQYSFFSMKDDEEVLLYKYMDNETPRYVSDDYFILNFLTEKTKIESTDLAKIANFMNSKKGMEKLVRWLLKERVINHDGELNSERVAVFKDKYDENITERTLR
;
A
#
# COMPACT_ATOMS: atom_id res chain seq x y z
N MET A 1 -39.31 26.51 20.86
CA MET A 1 -38.22 25.80 21.58
C MET A 1 -37.90 24.42 21.01
N ALA A 2 -38.87 23.55 20.71
CA ALA A 2 -38.62 22.20 20.20
C ALA A 2 -37.93 22.17 18.81
N ILE A 3 -38.30 23.07 17.90
CA ILE A 3 -37.73 23.14 16.53
C ILE A 3 -36.23 23.49 16.55
N HIS A 4 -35.81 24.44 17.39
CA HIS A 4 -34.39 24.80 17.53
C HIS A 4 -33.56 23.65 18.15
N ARG A 5 -34.16 22.87 19.05
CA ARG A 5 -33.52 21.68 19.63
C ARG A 5 -33.37 20.55 18.61
N LEU A 6 -34.35 20.37 17.74
CA LEU A 6 -34.30 19.42 16.63
C LEU A 6 -33.21 19.80 15.61
N LEU A 7 -33.14 21.08 15.23
CA LEU A 7 -32.11 21.61 14.34
C LEU A 7 -30.70 21.46 14.91
N ALA A 8 -30.52 21.74 16.20
CA ALA A 8 -29.23 21.54 16.87
C ALA A 8 -28.81 20.06 16.90
N PHE A 9 -29.77 19.14 17.09
CA PHE A 9 -29.51 17.71 17.06
C PHE A 9 -29.10 17.20 15.67
N ILE A 10 -29.74 17.73 14.61
CA ILE A 10 -29.39 17.41 13.22
C ILE A 10 -27.98 17.92 12.89
N LEU A 11 -27.62 19.13 13.31
CA LEU A 11 -26.27 19.67 13.14
C LEU A 11 -25.20 18.85 13.87
N LEU A 12 -25.50 18.38 15.09
CA LEU A 12 -24.61 17.51 15.87
C LEU A 12 -24.37 16.17 15.15
N MET A 13 -25.43 15.55 14.61
CA MET A 13 -25.33 14.28 13.89
C MET A 13 -24.51 14.39 12.59
N ILE A 14 -24.56 15.52 11.89
CA ILE A 14 -23.74 15.76 10.69
C ILE A 14 -22.26 15.96 11.08
N SER A 15 -21.96 16.60 12.21
CA SER A 15 -20.59 16.84 12.65
C SER A 15 -19.81 15.57 13.02
N CYS A 16 -20.51 14.49 13.41
CA CYS A 16 -19.89 13.21 13.75
C CYS A 16 -19.51 12.35 12.52
N ASN A 17 -19.86 12.78 11.29
CA ASN A 17 -19.55 12.04 10.06
C ASN A 17 -18.24 12.47 9.39
N LEU A 18 -17.40 13.26 10.06
CA LEU A 18 -16.01 13.47 9.65
C LEU A 18 -15.20 12.20 9.98
N TYR A 19 -15.52 11.11 9.29
CA TYR A 19 -14.72 9.90 9.27
C TYR A 19 -13.37 10.25 8.64
N PHE A 20 -12.34 10.30 9.48
CA PHE A 20 -10.94 10.36 9.08
C PHE A 20 -10.55 9.07 8.33
N SER A 21 -10.97 8.96 7.08
CA SER A 21 -10.38 8.00 6.15
C SER A 21 -9.06 8.62 5.70
N GLN A 22 -7.94 8.05 6.16
CA GLN A 22 -6.59 8.47 5.76
C GLN A 22 -6.53 8.50 4.22
N ASP A 23 -6.29 9.66 3.64
CA ASP A 23 -6.15 9.77 2.19
C ASP A 23 -4.71 9.49 1.80
N VAL A 24 -4.51 8.46 0.97
CA VAL A 24 -3.22 8.11 0.41
C VAL A 24 -3.28 8.44 -1.06
N THR A 25 -2.48 9.40 -1.48
CA THR A 25 -2.40 9.86 -2.86
C THR A 25 -0.95 9.89 -3.30
N ILE A 26 -0.64 9.37 -4.48
CA ILE A 26 0.66 9.59 -5.11
C ILE A 26 0.53 10.83 -6.00
N LYS A 27 1.50 11.73 -6.06
CA LYS A 27 1.50 12.86 -6.99
C LYS A 27 2.92 13.37 -7.18
N ASP A 28 3.32 13.60 -8.42
CA ASP A 28 4.66 14.12 -8.78
C ASP A 28 5.78 13.36 -8.04
N ASP A 29 5.73 12.02 -8.09
CA ASP A 29 6.68 11.09 -7.46
C ASP A 29 6.73 11.16 -5.92
N LYS A 30 5.68 11.72 -5.30
CA LYS A 30 5.52 11.81 -3.84
C LYS A 30 4.37 10.94 -3.39
N VAL A 31 4.56 10.19 -2.32
CA VAL A 31 3.48 9.53 -1.58
C VAL A 31 3.02 10.47 -0.48
N LEU A 32 1.77 10.91 -0.57
CA LEU A 32 1.14 11.82 0.37
C LEU A 32 0.14 11.04 1.23
N LEU A 33 0.28 11.19 2.55
CA LEU A 33 -0.69 10.77 3.55
C LEU A 33 -1.36 12.02 4.12
N ASP A 34 -2.66 12.19 3.86
CA ASP A 34 -3.43 13.38 4.24
C ASP A 34 -2.74 14.70 3.81
N GLY A 35 -2.10 14.68 2.63
CA GLY A 35 -1.36 15.81 2.06
C GLY A 35 0.08 15.97 2.56
N LYS A 36 0.50 15.27 3.62
CA LYS A 36 1.90 15.24 4.08
C LYS A 36 2.68 14.20 3.28
N GLN A 37 3.84 14.57 2.75
CA GLN A 37 4.73 13.62 2.09
C GLN A 37 5.36 12.67 3.11
N ILE A 38 5.20 11.37 2.90
CA ILE A 38 5.75 10.31 3.78
C ILE A 38 6.79 9.45 3.08
N LEU A 39 6.73 9.31 1.76
CA LEU A 39 7.69 8.57 0.94
C LEU A 39 7.87 9.27 -0.41
N LYS A 40 8.94 8.94 -1.11
CA LYS A 40 9.04 9.17 -2.56
C LYS A 40 8.62 7.89 -3.28
N ALA A 41 8.03 8.01 -4.47
CA ALA A 41 7.64 6.87 -5.30
C ALA A 41 8.21 7.07 -6.70
N GLU A 42 8.89 6.06 -7.22
CA GLU A 42 9.43 6.05 -8.57
C GLU A 42 8.80 4.92 -9.38
N LYS A 43 8.23 5.25 -10.54
CA LYS A 43 7.76 4.25 -11.49
C LYS A 43 8.92 3.83 -12.39
N ILE A 44 9.51 2.67 -12.11
CA ILE A 44 10.58 2.10 -12.94
C ILE A 44 10.01 1.70 -14.32
N ASN A 45 8.92 0.94 -14.33
CA ASN A 45 8.23 0.52 -15.56
C ASN A 45 6.75 0.18 -15.28
N ALA A 46 6.07 -0.47 -16.22
CA ALA A 46 4.66 -0.82 -16.07
C ALA A 46 4.38 -1.82 -14.93
N ALA A 47 5.36 -2.66 -14.59
CA ALA A 47 5.26 -3.75 -13.63
C ALA A 47 6.03 -3.49 -12.33
N GLN A 48 6.80 -2.41 -12.22
CA GLN A 48 7.71 -2.15 -11.10
C GLN A 48 7.59 -0.73 -10.56
N TYR A 49 7.62 -0.63 -9.24
CA TYR A 49 7.61 0.63 -8.49
C TYR A 49 8.55 0.53 -7.30
N SER A 50 9.31 1.60 -7.07
CA SER A 50 10.18 1.75 -5.91
C SER A 50 9.65 2.84 -4.99
N PHE A 51 9.82 2.64 -3.70
CA PHE A 51 9.49 3.62 -2.67
C PHE A 51 10.72 3.91 -1.83
N PHE A 52 10.95 5.20 -1.56
CA PHE A 52 12.14 5.67 -0.85
C PHE A 52 11.77 6.44 0.40
N SER A 53 12.61 6.27 1.43
CA SER A 53 12.54 6.98 2.70
C SER A 53 12.79 8.48 2.51
N MET A 54 12.07 9.30 3.27
CA MET A 54 12.28 10.75 3.28
C MET A 54 13.50 11.19 4.10
N LYS A 55 14.03 10.31 4.95
CA LYS A 55 15.09 10.62 5.92
C LYS A 55 16.49 10.55 5.30
N ASP A 56 16.74 9.51 4.52
CA ASP A 56 18.05 9.10 4.03
C ASP A 56 18.05 8.73 2.55
N ASP A 57 16.89 8.81 1.88
CA ASP A 57 16.70 8.44 0.48
C ASP A 57 16.98 6.96 0.17
N GLU A 58 16.99 6.10 1.20
CA GLU A 58 17.12 4.66 1.02
C GLU A 58 15.85 4.08 0.40
N GLU A 59 16.03 3.14 -0.55
CA GLU A 59 14.92 2.38 -1.11
C GLU A 59 14.38 1.40 -0.05
N VAL A 60 13.16 1.66 0.43
CA VAL A 60 12.54 0.88 1.51
C VAL A 60 11.71 -0.27 0.99
N LEU A 61 11.11 -0.12 -0.19
CA LEU A 61 10.21 -1.11 -0.78
C LEU A 61 10.30 -1.10 -2.31
N LEU A 62 10.56 -2.27 -2.88
CA LEU A 62 10.40 -2.54 -4.31
C LEU A 62 9.19 -3.44 -4.54
N TYR A 63 8.21 -2.93 -5.28
CA TYR A 63 7.08 -3.67 -5.83
C TYR A 63 7.43 -4.21 -7.22
N LYS A 64 7.12 -5.48 -7.47
CA LYS A 64 7.24 -6.10 -8.80
C LYS A 64 6.04 -7.01 -9.09
N TYR A 65 5.39 -6.78 -10.22
CA TYR A 65 4.41 -7.70 -10.79
C TYR A 65 5.12 -8.81 -11.58
N MET A 66 4.62 -10.04 -11.45
CA MET A 66 5.11 -11.22 -12.13
C MET A 66 3.94 -11.86 -12.88
N ASP A 67 4.06 -11.96 -14.21
CA ASP A 67 3.08 -12.60 -15.11
C ASP A 67 3.31 -14.13 -15.25
N ASN A 68 4.11 -14.67 -14.31
CA ASN A 68 4.64 -16.03 -14.25
C ASN A 68 5.12 -16.63 -15.59
N GLU A 69 5.51 -15.78 -16.57
CA GLU A 69 5.87 -16.18 -17.92
C GLU A 69 4.76 -16.95 -18.68
N THR A 70 3.49 -16.88 -18.22
CA THR A 70 2.34 -17.51 -18.87
C THR A 70 1.23 -16.50 -19.22
N PRO A 71 1.36 -15.74 -20.34
CA PRO A 71 0.45 -14.63 -20.66
C PRO A 71 -1.04 -14.97 -20.78
N ARG A 72 -1.41 -16.26 -20.86
CA ARG A 72 -2.80 -16.72 -20.96
C ARG A 72 -3.43 -17.09 -19.63
N TYR A 73 -2.65 -17.24 -18.55
CA TYR A 73 -3.13 -17.79 -17.28
C TYR A 73 -3.00 -16.80 -16.13
N VAL A 74 -3.58 -15.60 -16.27
CA VAL A 74 -3.59 -14.52 -15.25
C VAL A 74 -3.90 -14.97 -13.81
N SER A 75 -4.53 -16.13 -13.62
CA SER A 75 -4.73 -16.77 -12.31
C SER A 75 -3.45 -17.20 -11.59
N ASP A 76 -2.32 -17.35 -12.29
CA ASP A 76 -1.01 -17.70 -11.70
C ASP A 76 -0.10 -16.47 -11.52
N ASP A 77 -0.57 -15.29 -11.91
CA ASP A 77 0.13 -14.04 -11.71
C ASP A 77 0.22 -13.72 -10.22
N TYR A 78 1.36 -13.15 -9.83
CA TYR A 78 1.63 -12.76 -8.45
C TYR A 78 2.43 -11.47 -8.41
N PHE A 79 2.57 -10.91 -7.23
CA PHE A 79 3.46 -9.79 -7.01
C PHE A 79 4.46 -10.08 -5.90
N ILE A 80 5.58 -9.39 -5.98
CA ILE A 80 6.67 -9.44 -5.03
C ILE A 80 6.78 -8.08 -4.35
N LEU A 81 6.86 -8.10 -3.03
CA LEU A 81 7.25 -6.96 -2.20
C LEU A 81 8.62 -7.26 -1.59
N ASN A 82 9.63 -6.49 -1.96
CA ASN A 82 10.96 -6.57 -1.35
C ASN A 82 11.15 -5.38 -0.42
N PHE A 83 11.13 -5.64 0.89
CA PHE A 83 11.53 -4.69 1.93
C PHE A 83 13.04 -4.74 2.06
N LEU A 84 13.74 -3.83 1.36
CA LEU A 84 15.18 -3.96 1.11
C LEU A 84 16.02 -3.74 2.37
N THR A 85 15.70 -2.71 3.16
CA THR A 85 16.36 -2.42 4.44
C THR A 85 16.18 -3.57 5.46
N GLU A 86 15.03 -4.24 5.41
CA GLU A 86 14.68 -5.39 6.27
C GLU A 86 15.08 -6.74 5.65
N LYS A 87 15.66 -6.74 4.46
CA LYS A 87 16.04 -7.96 3.69
C LYS A 87 14.93 -9.00 3.61
N THR A 88 13.69 -8.52 3.49
CA THR A 88 12.49 -9.36 3.56
C THR A 88 11.76 -9.35 2.23
N LYS A 89 11.61 -10.53 1.63
CA LYS A 89 10.82 -10.75 0.42
C LYS A 89 9.49 -11.41 0.78
N ILE A 90 8.42 -10.94 0.13
CA ILE A 90 7.05 -11.45 0.25
C ILE A 90 6.48 -11.61 -1.15
N GLU A 91 5.87 -12.77 -1.40
CA GLU A 91 5.26 -13.11 -2.68
C GLU A 91 3.79 -13.45 -2.45
N SER A 92 2.88 -12.83 -3.22
CA SER A 92 1.44 -13.04 -3.03
C SER A 92 0.65 -12.96 -4.33
N THR A 93 -0.34 -13.83 -4.45
CA THR A 93 -1.36 -13.88 -5.51
C THR A 93 -2.58 -13.01 -5.21
N ASP A 94 -2.68 -12.40 -4.02
CA ASP A 94 -3.83 -11.58 -3.62
C ASP A 94 -3.80 -10.18 -4.26
N LEU A 95 -3.86 -10.19 -5.59
CA LEU A 95 -3.89 -9.01 -6.43
C LEU A 95 -5.09 -8.15 -6.10
N ALA A 96 -6.20 -8.70 -5.59
CA ALA A 96 -7.39 -7.92 -5.24
C ALA A 96 -7.10 -6.79 -4.24
N LYS A 97 -6.13 -6.97 -3.33
CA LYS A 97 -5.70 -5.93 -2.38
C LYS A 97 -5.06 -4.71 -3.05
N ILE A 98 -4.45 -4.88 -4.22
CA ILE A 98 -3.68 -3.84 -4.92
C ILE A 98 -4.17 -3.59 -6.35
N ALA A 99 -5.16 -4.33 -6.82
CA ALA A 99 -5.58 -4.34 -8.22
C ALA A 99 -6.16 -2.99 -8.61
N ASN A 100 -5.61 -2.46 -9.70
CA ASN A 100 -6.24 -1.40 -10.47
C ASN A 100 -5.78 -1.50 -11.93
N PHE A 101 -6.56 -2.24 -12.73
CA PHE A 101 -6.24 -2.61 -14.11
C PHE A 101 -5.99 -1.44 -15.07
N MET A 102 -6.50 -0.24 -14.75
CA MET A 102 -6.33 0.95 -15.61
C MET A 102 -5.33 1.96 -15.07
N ASN A 103 -4.87 1.83 -13.82
CA ASN A 103 -4.06 2.85 -13.18
C ASN A 103 -3.10 2.25 -12.15
N SER A 104 -1.87 1.93 -12.59
CA SER A 104 -0.81 1.37 -11.75
C SER A 104 -0.56 2.19 -10.49
N LYS A 105 -0.65 3.52 -10.60
CA LYS A 105 -0.47 4.45 -9.49
C LYS A 105 -1.58 4.32 -8.43
N LYS A 106 -2.84 4.13 -8.84
CA LYS A 106 -3.93 3.84 -7.90
C LYS A 106 -3.76 2.48 -7.22
N GLY A 107 -3.17 1.50 -7.91
CA GLY A 107 -2.78 0.23 -7.27
C GLY A 107 -1.72 0.43 -6.19
N MET A 108 -0.72 1.27 -6.47
CA MET A 108 0.32 1.63 -5.49
C MET A 108 -0.22 2.42 -4.29
N GLU A 109 -1.18 3.34 -4.49
CA GLU A 109 -1.87 4.00 -3.37
C GLU A 109 -2.60 2.99 -2.47
N LYS A 110 -3.23 1.96 -3.04
CA LYS A 110 -3.86 0.87 -2.28
C LYS A 110 -2.82 0.05 -1.51
N LEU A 111 -1.68 -0.26 -2.14
CA LEU A 111 -0.56 -0.95 -1.49
C LEU A 111 -0.08 -0.16 -0.27
N VAL A 112 0.24 1.12 -0.41
CA VAL A 112 0.68 1.99 0.70
C VAL A 112 -0.38 2.03 1.81
N ARG A 113 -1.66 2.18 1.44
CA ARG A 113 -2.78 2.15 2.41
C ARG A 113 -2.86 0.81 3.16
N TRP A 114 -2.59 -0.30 2.49
CA TRP A 114 -2.56 -1.62 3.11
C TRP A 114 -1.39 -1.75 4.10
N LEU A 115 -0.20 -1.27 3.73
CA LEU A 115 0.97 -1.25 4.62
C LEU A 115 0.73 -0.38 5.86
N LEU A 116 0.11 0.79 5.71
CA LEU A 116 -0.31 1.65 6.84
C LEU A 116 -1.32 0.93 7.74
N LYS A 117 -2.34 0.28 7.14
CA LYS A 117 -3.37 -0.47 7.90
C LYS A 117 -2.76 -1.60 8.72
N GLU A 118 -1.78 -2.31 8.17
CA GLU A 118 -1.05 -3.37 8.88
C GLU A 118 0.09 -2.84 9.77
N ARG A 119 0.28 -1.51 9.80
CA ARG A 119 1.35 -0.83 10.55
C ARG A 119 2.76 -1.26 10.15
N VAL A 120 2.91 -1.72 8.91
CA VAL A 120 4.22 -2.05 8.31
C VAL A 120 5.04 -0.77 8.11
N ILE A 121 4.37 0.28 7.66
CA ILE A 121 4.89 1.65 7.70
C ILE A 121 4.05 2.49 8.67
N ASN A 122 4.68 3.47 9.31
CA ASN A 122 4.02 4.43 10.18
C ASN A 122 3.56 5.69 9.40
N HIS A 123 2.95 6.65 10.10
CA HIS A 123 2.49 7.93 9.54
C HIS A 123 3.60 8.88 9.08
N ASP A 124 4.86 8.55 9.37
CA ASP A 124 6.05 9.26 8.91
C ASP A 124 6.73 8.54 7.73
N GLY A 125 6.19 7.39 7.31
CA GLY A 125 6.73 6.57 6.22
C GLY A 125 7.87 5.63 6.62
N GLU A 126 8.17 5.51 7.91
CA GLU A 126 9.23 4.62 8.40
C GLU A 126 8.71 3.20 8.56
N LEU A 127 9.57 2.21 8.24
CA LEU A 127 9.27 0.80 8.41
C LEU A 127 9.30 0.39 9.88
N ASN A 128 8.41 -0.53 10.24
CA ASN A 128 8.44 -1.24 11.51
C ASN A 128 8.85 -2.70 11.27
N SER A 129 10.09 -3.05 11.62
CA SER A 129 10.70 -4.35 11.37
C SER A 129 9.89 -5.53 11.95
N GLU A 130 9.33 -5.38 13.15
CA GLU A 130 8.47 -6.42 13.76
C GLU A 130 7.20 -6.64 12.94
N ARG A 131 6.63 -5.56 12.42
CA ARG A 131 5.41 -5.62 11.60
C ARG A 131 5.69 -6.14 10.21
N VAL A 132 6.87 -5.90 9.65
CA VAL A 132 7.33 -6.53 8.39
C VAL A 132 7.40 -8.05 8.55
N ALA A 133 7.97 -8.55 9.64
CA ALA A 133 8.02 -9.99 9.93
C ALA A 133 6.60 -10.59 10.05
N VAL A 134 5.72 -9.97 10.84
CA VAL A 134 4.31 -10.41 10.95
C VAL A 134 3.58 -10.35 9.61
N PHE A 135 3.87 -9.33 8.79
CA PHE A 135 3.25 -9.18 7.48
C PHE A 135 3.73 -10.28 6.51
N LYS A 136 5.00 -10.67 6.56
CA LYS A 136 5.52 -11.85 5.87
C LYS A 136 4.77 -13.11 6.28
N ASP A 137 4.70 -13.40 7.59
CA ASP A 137 4.04 -14.60 8.08
C ASP A 137 2.57 -14.72 7.65
N LYS A 138 1.89 -13.58 7.48
CA LYS A 138 0.48 -13.54 7.05
C LYS A 138 0.26 -13.72 5.56
N TYR A 139 1.14 -13.17 4.74
CA TYR A 139 0.83 -12.91 3.32
C TYR A 139 1.83 -13.50 2.35
N ASP A 140 2.95 -14.02 2.83
CA ASP A 140 3.95 -14.63 1.97
C ASP A 140 3.59 -16.09 1.62
N GLU A 141 3.37 -16.31 0.33
CA GLU A 141 2.99 -17.61 -0.22
C GLU A 141 4.20 -18.42 -0.70
N ASN A 142 5.42 -17.87 -0.66
CA ASN A 142 6.67 -18.53 -1.07
C ASN A 142 6.57 -19.18 -2.46
N ILE A 143 5.98 -18.48 -3.43
CA ILE A 143 5.60 -19.01 -4.75
C ILE A 143 6.82 -19.51 -5.50
N THR A 144 7.89 -18.71 -5.55
CA THR A 144 9.13 -19.01 -6.28
C THR A 144 9.83 -20.24 -5.71
N GLU A 145 9.75 -20.50 -4.41
CA GLU A 145 10.38 -21.68 -3.78
C GLU A 145 9.60 -22.98 -4.05
N ARG A 146 8.28 -22.87 -4.26
CA ARG A 146 7.39 -24.01 -4.52
C ARG A 146 7.31 -24.37 -6.00
N THR A 147 7.70 -23.46 -6.86
CA THR A 147 7.62 -23.63 -8.32
C THR A 147 8.97 -24.11 -8.82
N LEU A 148 9.07 -25.40 -9.18
CA LEU A 148 10.21 -25.90 -9.94
C LEU A 148 10.17 -25.26 -11.33
N ARG A 149 11.15 -24.41 -11.62
CA ARG A 149 11.36 -23.81 -12.95
C ARG A 149 12.45 -24.55 -13.70
#